data_AF-A0A8H9L6Q1-F1
#
_entry.id   AF-A0A8H9L6Q1-F1
#
_cell.length_a   1.000
_cell.length_b   1.000
_cell.length_c   1.000
_cell.angle_alpha   90.00
_cell.angle_beta   90.00
_cell.angle_gamma   90.00
#
_symmetry.space_group_name_H-M   'P 1'
#
loop_
_entity.id
_entity.type
_entity.pdbx_description
1 polymer ?
#
loop_
_entity_poly.entity_id
_entity_poly.type
_entity_poly.pdbx_seq_one_letter_code
_entity_poly.pdbx_strand_id
1 'polypeptide(L)'
;MRRAPLLTLLLTLGISTAEARVRLGELLPQHPWTAAAQEVVVVYSHDCGDLGDLWSAVLAAGLPVRAVNAEDYPSPAPAGVQAWTGEAATTFARQLRVGAYPTVLLVQDGRIMNAWEGTFSGRLE
;
A
#
# COMPACT_ATOMS: atom_id res chain seq x y z
N MET A 1 -0.83 22.05 16.38
CA MET A 1 -0.08 21.83 15.13
C MET A 1 -0.76 20.70 14.34
N ARG A 2 -1.52 21.02 13.29
CA ARG A 2 -2.06 20.01 12.36
C ARG A 2 -0.87 19.44 11.60
N ARG A 3 -0.34 18.29 12.03
CA ARG A 3 0.64 17.53 11.24
C ARG A 3 -0.06 17.19 9.93
N ALA A 4 0.56 17.51 8.80
CA ALA A 4 0.10 17.11 7.47
C ALA A 4 0.57 15.66 7.25
N PRO A 5 -0.19 14.65 7.68
CA PRO A 5 0.31 13.28 7.82
C PRO A 5 0.64 12.69 6.44
N LEU A 6 -0.12 13.16 5.44
CA LEU A 6 0.02 12.82 4.05
C LEU A 6 1.32 13.38 3.45
N LEU A 7 1.79 14.55 3.91
CA LEU A 7 3.08 15.10 3.47
C LEU A 7 4.23 14.24 3.99
N THR A 8 4.18 13.83 5.25
CA THR A 8 5.16 12.89 5.82
C THR A 8 5.15 11.57 5.08
N LEU A 9 3.97 11.03 4.78
CA LEU A 9 3.83 9.83 3.95
C LEU A 9 4.49 10.02 2.58
N LEU A 10 4.16 11.10 1.87
CA LEU A 10 4.74 11.42 0.55
C LEU A 10 6.27 11.52 0.60
N LEU A 11 6.81 12.11 1.65
CA LEU A 11 8.26 12.24 1.85
C LEU A 11 8.92 10.89 2.14
N THR A 12 8.30 10.04 2.97
CA THR A 12 8.82 8.69 3.26
C THR A 12 8.72 7.72 2.09
N LEU A 13 7.72 7.90 1.21
CA LEU A 13 7.55 7.04 0.05
C LEU A 13 8.55 7.39 -1.07
N GLY A 14 9.19 8.55 -1.00
CA GLY A 14 10.13 9.05 -2.00
C GLY A 14 9.48 9.26 -3.37
N ILE A 15 10.19 9.93 -4.27
CA ILE A 15 9.86 9.91 -5.70
C ILE A 15 10.47 8.63 -6.26
N SER A 16 9.93 7.47 -5.88
CA SER A 16 10.34 6.21 -6.49
C SER A 16 9.75 6.17 -7.90
N THR A 17 10.55 6.51 -8.91
CA THR A 17 10.20 6.37 -10.33
C THR A 17 10.28 4.90 -10.76
N ALA A 18 9.73 3.99 -9.96
CA ALA A 18 9.29 2.73 -10.53
C ALA A 18 8.23 3.10 -11.56
N GLU A 19 8.35 2.58 -12.79
CA GLU A 19 7.34 2.74 -13.83
C GLU A 19 6.04 2.11 -13.30
N ALA A 20 5.25 2.88 -12.54
CA ALA A 20 4.06 2.39 -11.89
C ALA A 20 3.13 1.87 -12.97
N ARG A 21 3.08 0.54 -13.08
CA ARG A 21 2.23 -0.17 -14.04
C ARG A 21 0.77 -0.10 -13.61
N VAL A 22 0.55 0.25 -12.34
CA VAL A 22 -0.75 0.57 -11.77
C VAL A 22 -1.36 1.75 -12.50
N ARG A 23 -2.61 1.59 -12.94
CA ARG A 23 -3.32 2.60 -13.70
C ARG A 23 -4.02 3.59 -12.77
N LEU A 24 -3.53 4.82 -12.75
CA LEU A 24 -4.12 5.90 -11.97
C LEU A 24 -5.50 6.28 -12.51
N GLY A 25 -6.42 6.64 -11.62
CA GLY A 25 -7.81 6.99 -11.93
C GLY A 25 -8.74 5.77 -12.11
N GLU A 26 -8.20 4.56 -12.32
CA GLU A 26 -9.00 3.34 -12.35
C GLU A 26 -9.54 2.99 -10.95
N LEU A 27 -10.65 2.25 -10.93
CA LEU A 27 -11.20 1.72 -9.70
C LEU A 27 -10.27 0.63 -9.15
N LEU A 28 -10.18 0.54 -7.82
CA LEU A 28 -9.63 -0.62 -7.17
C LEU A 28 -10.36 -1.88 -7.67
N PRO A 29 -9.63 -2.98 -7.94
CA PRO A 29 -10.25 -4.25 -8.27
C PRO A 29 -11.15 -4.73 -7.13
N GLN A 30 -11.99 -5.74 -7.39
CA GLN A 30 -12.94 -6.26 -6.41
C GLN A 30 -12.21 -6.72 -5.13
N HIS A 31 -12.71 -6.28 -3.97
CA HIS A 31 -12.09 -6.48 -2.66
C HIS A 31 -13.16 -6.69 -1.58
N PRO A 32 -12.82 -7.33 -0.43
CA PRO A 32 -13.79 -7.71 0.58
C PRO A 32 -14.12 -6.61 1.59
N TRP A 33 -13.36 -5.51 1.63
CA TRP A 33 -13.60 -4.41 2.56
C TRP A 33 -14.57 -3.38 1.99
N THR A 34 -15.22 -2.63 2.89
CA THR A 34 -15.94 -1.42 2.51
C THR A 34 -14.95 -0.29 2.26
N ALA A 35 -14.97 0.26 1.06
CA ALA A 35 -14.13 1.40 0.69
C ALA A 35 -14.40 2.60 1.60
N ALA A 36 -13.34 3.22 2.10
CA ALA A 36 -13.43 4.52 2.75
C ALA A 36 -13.35 5.65 1.70
N ALA A 37 -13.76 6.87 2.08
CA ALA A 37 -13.61 8.05 1.22
C ALA A 37 -12.14 8.27 0.82
N GLN A 38 -11.22 7.97 1.74
CA GLN A 38 -9.78 7.97 1.49
C GLN A 38 -9.13 6.86 2.31
N GLU A 39 -8.29 6.03 1.67
CA GLU A 39 -7.58 4.92 2.32
C GLU A 39 -6.22 4.66 1.66
N VAL A 40 -5.37 3.92 2.38
CA VAL A 40 -4.07 3.44 1.92
C VAL A 40 -4.14 1.94 1.75
N VAL A 41 -3.78 1.42 0.59
CA VAL A 41 -3.65 -0.02 0.36
C VAL A 41 -2.18 -0.36 0.23
N VAL A 42 -1.68 -1.25 1.08
CA VAL A 42 -0.31 -1.76 1.02
C VAL A 42 -0.35 -3.19 0.50
N VAL A 43 0.17 -3.40 -0.69
CA VAL A 43 0.32 -4.70 -1.32
C VAL A 43 1.76 -5.17 -1.13
N TYR A 44 1.94 -6.34 -0.53
CA TYR A 44 3.26 -6.86 -0.18
C TYR A 44 3.32 -8.37 -0.34
N SER A 45 4.54 -8.90 -0.36
CA SER A 45 4.86 -10.33 -0.46
C SER A 45 5.84 -10.72 0.65
N HIS A 46 6.12 -12.01 0.78
CA HIS A 46 7.02 -12.53 1.84
C HIS A 46 8.49 -12.17 1.63
N ASP A 47 8.89 -11.84 0.40
CA ASP A 47 10.26 -11.54 -0.01
C ASP A 47 10.66 -10.06 0.17
N CYS A 48 9.74 -9.21 0.65
CA CYS A 48 9.98 -7.78 0.86
C CYS A 48 10.99 -7.45 1.98
N GLY A 49 11.38 -8.43 2.81
CA GLY A 49 12.23 -8.20 3.96
C GLY A 49 11.53 -7.45 5.09
N ASP A 50 12.25 -6.57 5.79
CA ASP A 50 11.70 -5.77 6.88
C ASP A 50 10.92 -4.56 6.35
N LEU A 51 9.63 -4.51 6.67
CA LEU A 51 8.70 -3.45 6.28
C LEU A 51 8.38 -2.48 7.43
N GLY A 52 9.08 -2.55 8.57
CA GLY A 52 8.76 -1.79 9.78
C GLY A 52 8.64 -0.28 9.57
N ASP A 53 9.58 0.32 8.83
CA ASP A 53 9.57 1.75 8.53
C ASP A 53 8.39 2.14 7.62
N LEU A 54 8.09 1.32 6.61
CA LEU A 54 6.94 1.51 5.73
C LEU A 54 5.64 1.47 6.54
N TRP A 55 5.47 0.43 7.36
CA TRP A 55 4.30 0.27 8.22
C TRP A 55 4.13 1.45 9.18
N SER A 56 5.21 1.90 9.79
CA SER A 56 5.21 3.07 10.68
C SER A 56 4.76 4.33 9.93
N ALA A 57 5.25 4.55 8.70
CA ALA A 57 4.88 5.70 7.89
C ALA A 57 3.40 5.69 7.46
N VAL A 58 2.89 4.55 6.96
CA VAL A 58 1.48 4.45 6.52
C VAL A 58 0.52 4.58 7.69
N LEU A 59 0.83 4.01 8.86
CA LEU A 59 0.01 4.15 10.06
C LEU A 59 0.03 5.57 10.61
N ALA A 60 1.19 6.25 10.57
CA ALA A 60 1.32 7.64 10.98
C ALA A 60 0.52 8.61 10.09
N ALA A 61 0.13 8.20 8.87
CA ALA A 61 -0.70 9.00 7.99
C ALA A 61 -2.15 9.16 8.51
N GLY A 62 -2.59 8.35 9.46
CA GLY A 62 -3.92 8.44 10.07
C GLY A 62 -5.08 8.13 9.12
N LEU A 63 -4.78 7.48 7.98
CA LEU A 63 -5.77 6.97 7.04
C LEU A 63 -6.09 5.50 7.35
N PRO A 64 -7.29 4.99 7.01
CA PRO A 64 -7.55 3.56 7.01
C PRO A 64 -6.51 2.83 6.16
N VAL A 65 -5.87 1.80 6.73
CA VAL A 65 -4.85 0.99 6.05
C VAL A 65 -5.42 -0.39 5.73
N ARG A 66 -5.26 -0.82 4.47
CA ARG A 66 -5.60 -2.15 3.98
C ARG A 66 -4.31 -2.88 3.63
N ALA A 67 -4.01 -3.95 4.35
CA ALA A 67 -2.86 -4.80 4.05
C ALA A 67 -3.30 -5.95 3.15
N VAL A 68 -2.63 -6.13 2.02
CA VAL A 68 -2.89 -7.20 1.05
C VAL A 68 -1.62 -8.00 0.87
N ASN A 69 -1.64 -9.24 1.34
CA ASN A 69 -0.58 -10.19 1.04
C ASN A 69 -0.85 -10.80 -0.33
N ALA A 70 0.01 -10.48 -1.29
CA ALA A 70 -0.14 -10.87 -2.69
C ALA A 70 0.16 -12.34 -2.97
N GLU A 71 0.61 -13.09 -1.95
CA GLU A 71 1.00 -14.48 -2.07
C GLU A 71 0.35 -15.32 -0.98
N ASP A 72 0.22 -16.61 -1.26
CA ASP A 72 -0.33 -17.59 -0.31
C ASP A 72 0.73 -18.07 0.70
N TYR A 73 1.68 -17.19 1.03
CA TYR A 73 2.70 -17.43 2.05
C TYR A 73 2.40 -16.57 3.28
N PRO A 74 2.40 -17.12 4.51
CA PRO A 74 2.14 -16.36 5.71
C PRO A 74 3.20 -15.26 5.92
N SER A 75 2.82 -14.01 5.67
CA SER A 75 3.62 -12.82 5.98
C SER A 75 2.76 -11.84 6.78
N PRO A 76 3.04 -11.63 8.08
CA PRO A 76 2.18 -10.84 8.93
C PRO A 76 2.28 -9.35 8.63
N ALA A 77 1.12 -8.68 8.61
CA ALA A 77 1.04 -7.23 8.74
C ALA A 77 1.33 -6.81 10.20
N PRO A 78 1.65 -5.53 10.47
CA PRO A 78 1.91 -5.04 11.83
C PRO A 78 0.70 -5.26 12.74
N ALA A 79 0.96 -5.32 14.05
CA ALA A 79 -0.09 -5.53 15.06
C ALA A 79 -1.25 -4.54 14.89
N GLY A 80 -2.48 -5.06 14.84
CA GLY A 80 -3.70 -4.27 14.65
C GLY A 80 -4.14 -4.09 13.19
N VAL A 81 -3.33 -4.51 12.21
CA VAL A 81 -3.74 -4.55 10.80
C VAL A 81 -3.90 -6.01 10.38
N GLN A 82 -5.14 -6.41 10.08
CA GLN A 82 -5.40 -7.75 9.53
C GLN A 82 -5.05 -7.75 8.04
N ALA A 83 -4.08 -8.57 7.65
CA ALA A 83 -3.78 -8.80 6.24
C ALA A 83 -4.89 -9.60 5.57
N TRP A 84 -5.32 -9.16 4.38
CA TRP A 84 -6.08 -9.98 3.46
C TRP A 84 -5.13 -10.93 2.72
N THR A 85 -5.46 -12.22 2.73
CA THR A 85 -4.63 -13.31 2.20
C THR A 85 -5.45 -14.27 1.33
N GLY A 86 -4.78 -15.25 0.72
CA GLY A 86 -5.39 -16.29 -0.10
C GLY A 86 -5.58 -15.91 -1.57
N GLU A 87 -6.17 -16.81 -2.35
CA GLU A 87 -6.27 -16.69 -3.82
C GLU A 87 -6.92 -15.39 -4.30
N ALA A 88 -7.93 -14.90 -3.58
CA ALA A 88 -8.61 -13.66 -3.93
C ALA A 88 -7.68 -12.42 -3.75
N ALA A 89 -6.83 -12.41 -2.71
CA ALA A 89 -5.83 -11.36 -2.51
C ALA A 89 -4.75 -11.41 -3.60
N THR A 90 -4.29 -12.60 -3.96
CA THR A 90 -3.35 -12.82 -5.08
C THR A 90 -3.93 -12.34 -6.41
N THR A 91 -5.21 -12.64 -6.68
CA THR A 91 -5.91 -12.22 -7.90
C THR A 91 -6.04 -10.70 -7.96
N PHE A 92 -6.41 -10.06 -6.84
CA PHE A 92 -6.46 -8.61 -6.72
C PHE A 92 -5.09 -7.97 -7.01
N ALA A 93 -4.00 -8.48 -6.42
CA ALA A 93 -2.66 -7.97 -6.66
C ALA A 93 -2.24 -8.10 -8.14
N ARG A 94 -2.59 -9.21 -8.79
CA ARG A 94 -2.35 -9.42 -10.23
C ARG A 94 -3.14 -8.46 -11.11
N GLN A 95 -4.38 -8.15 -10.74
CA GLN A 95 -5.23 -7.20 -11.47
C GLN A 95 -4.69 -5.77 -11.39
N LEU A 96 -4.06 -5.39 -10.27
CA LEU A 96 -3.37 -4.10 -10.12
C LEU A 96 -2.14 -3.97 -11.04
N ARG A 97 -1.56 -5.09 -11.46
CA ARG A 97 -0.36 -5.16 -12.31
C ARG A 97 0.85 -4.43 -11.70
N VAL A 98 1.00 -4.45 -10.39
CA VAL A 98 2.14 -3.82 -9.70
C VAL A 98 3.48 -4.26 -10.31
N GLY A 99 4.42 -3.33 -10.47
CA GLY A 99 5.74 -3.61 -11.02
C GLY A 99 6.72 -4.17 -9.99
N ALA A 100 6.54 -3.84 -8.70
CA ALA A 100 7.36 -4.33 -7.60
C ALA A 100 6.57 -4.48 -6.29
N TYR A 101 7.08 -5.31 -5.38
CA TYR A 101 6.65 -5.34 -3.99
C TYR A 101 7.74 -4.74 -3.09
N PRO A 102 7.37 -4.09 -1.97
CA PRO A 102 6.00 -3.66 -1.63
C PRO A 102 5.49 -2.55 -2.57
N THR A 103 4.17 -2.42 -2.68
CA THR A 103 3.49 -1.31 -3.37
C THR A 103 2.50 -0.65 -2.41
N VAL A 104 2.55 0.67 -2.33
CA VAL A 104 1.59 1.49 -1.57
C VAL A 104 0.69 2.22 -2.55
N LEU A 105 -0.62 2.16 -2.35
CA LEU A 105 -1.61 2.88 -3.14
C LEU A 105 -2.32 3.90 -2.25
N LEU A 106 -2.46 5.13 -2.74
CA LEU A 106 -3.42 6.07 -2.20
C LEU A 106 -4.72 5.95 -2.98
N VAL A 107 -5.82 5.69 -2.28
CA VAL A 107 -7.14 5.48 -2.89
C VAL A 107 -8.12 6.51 -2.36
N GLN A 108 -8.89 7.11 -3.27
CA GLN A 108 -9.95 8.05 -2.93
C GLN A 108 -11.23 7.65 -3.66
N ASP A 109 -12.32 7.49 -2.91
CA ASP A 109 -13.62 7.07 -3.41
C ASP A 109 -13.53 5.81 -4.31
N GLY A 110 -12.71 4.85 -3.87
CA GLY A 110 -12.45 3.59 -4.57
C GLY A 110 -11.54 3.70 -5.81
N ARG A 111 -11.01 4.87 -6.14
CA ARG A 111 -10.08 5.08 -7.28
C ARG A 111 -8.65 5.22 -6.84
N ILE A 112 -7.72 4.68 -7.64
CA ILE A 112 -6.28 4.76 -7.37
C ILE A 112 -5.78 6.16 -7.76
N MET A 113 -5.40 6.96 -6.78
CA MET A 113 -4.92 8.34 -7.00
C MET A 113 -3.41 8.39 -7.12
N ASN A 114 -2.71 7.51 -6.43
CA ASN A 114 -1.25 7.43 -6.52
C ASN A 114 -0.77 6.01 -6.19
N ALA A 115 0.41 5.66 -6.69
CA ALA A 115 1.06 4.38 -6.46
C ALA A 115 2.56 4.59 -6.28
N TRP A 116 3.11 4.02 -5.24
CA TRP A 116 4.55 3.97 -4.99
C TRP A 116 4.96 2.51 -4.94
N GLU A 117 5.96 2.13 -5.71
CA GLU A 117 6.42 0.74 -5.80
C GLU A 117 7.91 0.66 -5.43
N GLY A 118 8.30 -0.46 -4.80
CA GLY A 118 9.69 -0.82 -4.55
C GLY A 118 10.21 -0.41 -3.17
N THR A 119 11.49 -0.03 -3.12
CA THR A 119 12.20 0.16 -1.85
C THR A 119 11.82 1.46 -1.16
N PHE A 120 11.23 1.35 0.03
CA PHE A 120 10.92 2.49 0.89
C PHE A 120 12.02 2.68 1.92
N SER A 121 12.81 3.75 1.78
CA SER A 121 13.74 4.18 2.82
C SER A 121 13.15 5.40 3.52
N GLY A 122 12.73 5.27 4.77
CA GLY A 122 12.18 6.36 5.59
C GLY A 122 13.15 7.51 5.91
N ARG A 123 14.24 7.66 5.15
CA ARG A 123 15.21 8.76 5.27
C ARG A 123 14.79 9.93 4.38
N LEU A 124 14.31 10.98 5.05
CA LEU A 124 14.39 12.35 4.57
C LEU A 124 15.87 12.76 4.56
N GLU A 125 16.45 13.02 3.39
CA GLU A 125 17.58 13.94 3.29
C GLU A 125 17.07 15.38 3.21
#